data_AF-A0A3S1EIJ9-F1
#
_entry.id   AF-A0A3S1EIJ9-F1
#
_cell.length_a   1.000
_cell.length_b   1.000
_cell.length_c   1.000
_cell.angle_alpha   90.00
_cell.angle_beta   90.00
_cell.angle_gamma   90.00
#
_symmetry.space_group_name_H-M   'P 1'
#
loop_
_entity.id
_entity.type
_entity.pdbx_description
1 polymer ?
#
loop_
_entity_poly.entity_id
_entity_poly.type
_entity_poly.pdbx_seq_one_letter_code
_entity_poly.pdbx_strand_id
1 'polypeptide(L)'
;TQMVVERQLMEKQIHRRDLTREQFIEKVWEWKAESGGAIFNQLKRLGASADWSRERFTMDEGLSKAVLEVFVTLYKEGLIYKDKRLVNWDPKLLTAISDLEVEQQEVNGNLWHFRYPIEGQVFDPENPTTFITVATTRPETMLGDTAVAVHPDDERFRHLVGKNIVLPIVGRRIPVVADEYSDPEKGSGAVKITPAHDFNDFEVGKRHKLPAINILTTEAAVSLRDNEDFLAGLEVTPERQLVWDELDGLDRFVARKKIVELMEEGGFLEKVEPHRHAVPHGDRGGVPIEPFLTEQWYANAAELAKPAIASVREGRTNFVPKNWEKTYFDWMENIQPWCISRQLWWGHQIPAWYGP
;
A
#
# COMPACT_ATOMS: atom_id res chain seq x y z
N THR A 1 -19.22 -2.03 -9.20
CA THR A 1 -19.83 -1.34 -10.36
C THR A 1 -18.81 -0.88 -11.38
N GLN A 2 -17.91 0.07 -11.06
CA GLN A 2 -16.96 0.62 -12.02
C GLN A 2 -16.20 -0.46 -12.83
N MET A 3 -15.57 -1.42 -12.15
CA MET A 3 -14.86 -2.53 -12.78
C MET A 3 -15.74 -3.36 -13.74
N VAL A 4 -17.01 -3.59 -13.40
CA VAL A 4 -17.93 -4.39 -14.24
C VAL A 4 -18.26 -3.62 -15.51
N VAL A 5 -18.50 -2.32 -15.40
CA VAL A 5 -18.76 -1.44 -16.55
C VAL A 5 -17.52 -1.32 -17.42
N GLU A 6 -16.33 -1.12 -16.82
CA GLU A 6 -15.06 -1.12 -17.56
C GLU A 6 -14.83 -2.44 -18.31
N ARG A 7 -15.10 -3.59 -17.70
CA ARG A 7 -14.98 -4.91 -18.36
C ARG A 7 -15.93 -5.04 -19.56
N GLN A 8 -17.18 -4.60 -19.42
CA GLN A 8 -18.14 -4.62 -20.53
C GLN A 8 -17.79 -3.64 -21.65
N LEU A 9 -17.18 -2.49 -21.32
CA LEU A 9 -16.66 -1.56 -22.31
C LEU A 9 -15.44 -2.16 -23.05
N MET A 10 -14.57 -2.87 -22.33
CA MET A 10 -13.44 -3.59 -22.94
C MET A 10 -13.88 -4.71 -23.88
N GLU A 11 -14.97 -5.43 -23.58
CA GLU A 11 -15.58 -6.40 -24.51
C GLU A 11 -15.97 -5.74 -25.85
N LYS A 12 -16.30 -4.43 -25.81
CA LYS A 12 -16.59 -3.59 -26.98
C LYS A 12 -15.36 -2.83 -27.50
N GLN A 13 -14.16 -3.13 -27.00
CA GLN A 13 -12.88 -2.45 -27.33
C GLN A 13 -12.88 -0.94 -27.05
N ILE A 14 -13.66 -0.50 -26.05
CA ILE A 14 -13.67 0.90 -25.59
C ILE A 14 -12.90 0.96 -24.27
N HIS A 15 -11.84 1.76 -24.20
CA HIS A 15 -11.09 1.94 -22.96
C HIS A 15 -11.66 3.12 -22.16
N ARG A 16 -11.62 3.02 -20.83
CA ARG A 16 -12.03 4.12 -19.93
C ARG A 16 -11.30 5.43 -20.27
N ARG A 17 -10.01 5.34 -20.62
CA ARG A 17 -9.15 6.48 -20.95
C ARG A 17 -9.60 7.24 -22.21
N ASP A 18 -10.42 6.60 -23.05
CA ASP A 18 -10.96 7.21 -24.27
C ASP A 18 -12.24 8.01 -24.00
N LEU A 19 -12.78 7.93 -22.78
CA LEU A 19 -14.02 8.60 -22.37
C LEU A 19 -13.72 9.77 -21.44
N THR A 20 -14.55 10.81 -21.48
CA THR A 20 -14.60 11.77 -20.37
C THR A 20 -15.26 11.14 -19.15
N ARG A 21 -15.07 11.76 -17.98
CA ARG A 21 -15.70 11.30 -16.74
C ARG A 21 -17.24 11.30 -16.86
N GLU A 22 -17.81 12.33 -17.50
CA GLU A 22 -19.25 12.46 -17.70
C GLU A 22 -19.78 11.31 -18.57
N GLN A 23 -19.13 11.05 -19.71
CA GLN A 23 -19.50 9.95 -20.61
C GLN A 23 -19.41 8.59 -19.91
N PHE A 24 -18.38 8.38 -19.09
CA PHE A 24 -18.25 7.16 -18.31
C PHE A 24 -19.38 7.02 -17.27
N ILE A 25 -19.72 8.09 -16.57
CA ILE A 25 -20.82 8.10 -15.58
C ILE A 25 -22.15 7.76 -16.25
N GLU A 26 -22.43 8.30 -17.44
CA GLU A 26 -23.61 7.96 -18.23
C GLU A 26 -23.68 6.45 -18.51
N LYS A 27 -22.57 5.84 -18.94
CA LYS A 27 -22.49 4.39 -19.16
C LYS A 27 -22.74 3.57 -17.90
N VAL A 28 -22.30 4.05 -16.74
CA VAL A 28 -22.60 3.38 -15.46
C VAL A 28 -24.08 3.47 -15.11
N TRP A 29 -24.75 4.59 -15.40
CA TRP A 29 -26.19 4.74 -15.20
C TRP A 29 -27.02 3.86 -16.14
N GLU A 30 -26.61 3.73 -17.41
CA GLU A 30 -27.19 2.78 -18.37
C GLU A 30 -27.11 1.34 -17.81
N TRP A 31 -25.91 0.92 -17.40
CA TRP A 31 -25.69 -0.41 -16.81
C TRP A 31 -26.52 -0.63 -15.54
N LYS A 32 -26.65 0.40 -14.69
CA LYS A 32 -27.47 0.34 -13.47
C LYS A 32 -28.94 0.16 -13.80
N ALA A 33 -29.46 0.82 -14.84
CA ALA A 33 -30.85 0.66 -15.24
C ALA A 33 -31.15 -0.79 -15.65
N GLU A 34 -30.24 -1.40 -16.41
CA GLU A 34 -30.34 -2.81 -16.83
C GLU A 34 -30.19 -3.78 -15.64
N SER A 35 -29.12 -3.65 -14.87
CA SER A 35 -28.78 -4.58 -13.78
C SER A 35 -29.69 -4.44 -12.56
N GLY A 36 -30.04 -3.19 -12.20
CA GLY A 36 -30.95 -2.91 -11.09
C GLY A 36 -32.34 -3.47 -11.33
N GLY A 37 -32.86 -3.34 -12.56
CA GLY A 37 -34.13 -3.92 -12.95
C GLY A 37 -34.16 -5.45 -12.80
N ALA A 38 -33.05 -6.13 -13.13
CA ALA A 38 -32.94 -7.58 -12.99
C ALA A 38 -32.97 -8.02 -11.52
N ILE A 39 -32.16 -7.40 -10.63
CA ILE A 39 -32.11 -7.73 -9.20
C ILE A 39 -33.49 -7.52 -8.56
N PHE A 40 -34.13 -6.40 -8.88
CA PHE A 40 -35.46 -6.07 -8.38
C PHE A 40 -36.52 -7.12 -8.77
N ASN A 41 -36.53 -7.52 -10.04
CA ASN A 41 -37.46 -8.54 -10.54
C ASN A 41 -37.19 -9.92 -9.94
N GLN A 42 -35.92 -10.26 -9.68
CA GLN A 42 -35.56 -11.50 -8.99
C GLN A 42 -36.10 -11.52 -7.56
N LEU A 43 -35.91 -10.44 -6.79
CA LEU A 43 -36.42 -10.34 -5.41
C LEU A 43 -37.96 -10.42 -5.37
N LYS A 44 -38.65 -9.74 -6.30
CA LYS A 44 -40.10 -9.85 -6.45
C LYS A 44 -40.54 -11.26 -6.76
N ARG A 45 -39.85 -11.96 -7.66
CA ARG A 45 -40.14 -13.35 -8.01
C ARG A 45 -39.91 -14.31 -6.86
N LEU A 46 -38.94 -14.02 -5.98
CA LEU A 46 -38.72 -14.75 -4.73
C LEU A 46 -39.79 -14.45 -3.66
N GLY A 47 -40.71 -13.52 -3.91
CA GLY A 47 -41.78 -13.17 -2.98
C GLY A 47 -41.35 -12.22 -1.86
N ALA A 48 -40.26 -11.45 -2.05
CA ALA A 48 -39.84 -10.45 -1.08
C ALA A 48 -40.93 -9.38 -0.89
N SER A 49 -41.40 -9.20 0.34
CA SER A 49 -42.46 -8.24 0.71
C SER A 49 -41.93 -6.87 1.14
N ALA A 50 -40.81 -6.44 0.55
CA ALA A 50 -40.20 -5.14 0.86
C ALA A 50 -41.10 -3.96 0.45
N ASP A 51 -40.97 -2.81 1.12
CA ASP A 51 -41.65 -1.57 0.72
C ASP A 51 -40.95 -0.95 -0.50
N TRP A 52 -41.36 -1.40 -1.69
CA TRP A 52 -40.82 -0.95 -2.97
C TRP A 52 -41.03 0.54 -3.25
N SER A 53 -41.96 1.22 -2.55
CA SER A 53 -42.17 2.66 -2.71
C SER A 53 -41.02 3.49 -2.12
N ARG A 54 -40.24 2.89 -1.22
CA ARG A 54 -39.09 3.50 -0.54
C ARG A 54 -37.77 2.97 -1.05
N GLU A 55 -37.74 2.43 -2.26
CA GLU A 55 -36.50 2.01 -2.88
C GLU A 55 -35.51 3.20 -2.92
N ARG A 56 -34.27 2.92 -2.49
CA ARG A 56 -33.18 3.88 -2.48
C ARG A 56 -31.97 3.31 -3.20
N PHE A 57 -31.23 4.19 -3.84
CA PHE A 57 -29.96 3.87 -4.46
C PHE A 57 -28.89 4.75 -3.84
N THR A 58 -27.72 4.19 -3.54
CA THR A 58 -26.68 4.90 -2.79
C THR A 58 -26.31 6.25 -3.40
N MET A 59 -26.35 6.39 -4.73
CA MET A 59 -26.11 7.66 -5.43
C MET A 59 -27.38 8.39 -5.90
N ASP A 60 -28.55 8.09 -5.34
CA ASP A 60 -29.72 8.94 -5.54
C ASP A 60 -29.56 10.29 -4.84
N GLU A 61 -30.43 11.25 -5.17
CA GLU A 61 -30.34 12.62 -4.65
C GLU A 61 -30.41 12.67 -3.11
N GLY A 62 -31.26 11.83 -2.50
CA GLY A 62 -31.48 11.83 -1.06
C GLY A 62 -30.27 11.30 -0.30
N LEU A 63 -29.75 10.15 -0.70
CA LEU A 63 -28.57 9.54 -0.06
C LEU A 63 -27.29 10.33 -0.37
N SER A 64 -27.17 10.92 -1.56
CA SER A 64 -26.04 11.80 -1.88
C SER A 64 -25.97 13.03 -0.98
N LYS A 65 -27.12 13.66 -0.68
CA LYS A 65 -27.20 14.76 0.29
C LYS A 65 -26.82 14.32 1.71
N ALA A 66 -27.26 13.13 2.12
CA ALA A 66 -26.90 12.58 3.43
C ALA A 66 -25.38 12.33 3.56
N VAL A 67 -24.74 11.76 2.54
CA VAL A 67 -23.28 11.55 2.52
C VAL A 67 -22.52 12.87 2.63
N LEU A 68 -22.97 13.90 1.89
CA LEU A 68 -22.35 15.23 1.94
C LEU A 68 -22.48 15.87 3.33
N GLU A 69 -23.66 15.80 3.95
CA GLU A 69 -23.89 16.31 5.30
C GLU A 69 -23.00 15.62 6.33
N VAL A 70 -22.93 14.28 6.28
CA VAL A 70 -22.09 13.49 7.20
C VAL A 70 -20.61 13.82 7.02
N PHE A 71 -20.13 13.93 5.78
CA PHE A 71 -18.74 14.29 5.52
C PHE A 71 -18.40 15.66 6.11
N VAL A 72 -19.22 16.67 5.83
CA VAL A 72 -18.98 18.05 6.30
C VAL A 72 -19.06 18.13 7.83
N THR A 73 -20.00 17.42 8.44
CA THR A 73 -20.16 17.38 9.90
C THR A 73 -18.93 16.76 10.56
N LEU A 74 -18.53 15.56 10.14
CA LEU A 74 -17.37 14.86 10.72
C LEU A 74 -16.06 15.61 10.45
N TYR A 75 -15.95 16.31 9.32
CA TYR A 75 -14.81 17.19 9.05
C TYR A 75 -14.75 18.37 10.03
N LYS A 76 -15.88 19.05 10.28
CA LYS A 76 -15.97 20.16 11.25
C LYS A 76 -15.67 19.71 12.69
N GLU A 77 -15.99 18.45 13.02
CA GLU A 77 -15.67 17.82 14.30
C GLU A 77 -14.21 17.35 14.41
N GLY A 78 -13.41 17.47 13.34
CA GLY A 78 -12.02 16.99 13.31
C GLY A 78 -11.89 15.47 13.22
N LEU A 79 -12.99 14.76 12.97
CA LEU A 79 -13.02 13.30 12.82
C LEU A 79 -12.69 12.85 11.40
N ILE A 80 -12.87 13.71 10.40
CA ILE A 80 -12.33 13.54 9.05
C ILE A 80 -11.17 14.50 8.85
N TYR A 81 -10.06 13.98 8.34
CA TYR A 81 -8.84 14.76 8.13
C TYR A 81 -8.06 14.26 6.91
N LYS A 82 -7.12 15.07 6.43
CA LYS A 82 -6.21 14.72 5.34
C LYS A 82 -4.84 14.38 5.93
N ASP A 83 -4.23 13.31 5.46
CA ASP A 83 -2.91 12.87 5.93
C ASP A 83 -2.13 12.19 4.79
N LYS A 84 -0.80 12.25 4.85
CA LYS A 84 0.11 11.57 3.92
C LYS A 84 0.61 10.30 4.59
N ARG A 85 0.07 9.16 4.17
CA ARG A 85 0.41 7.83 4.71
C ARG A 85 0.53 6.80 3.60
N LEU A 86 1.07 5.64 3.97
CA LEU A 86 0.94 4.46 3.13
C LEU A 86 -0.51 4.04 3.05
N VAL A 87 -0.94 3.71 1.84
CA VAL A 87 -2.21 3.06 1.56
C VAL A 87 -1.97 1.78 0.78
N ASN A 88 -2.91 0.85 0.91
CA ASN A 88 -3.00 -0.26 -0.03
C ASN A 88 -3.44 0.30 -1.39
N TRP A 89 -2.54 0.27 -2.37
CA TRP A 89 -2.78 0.80 -3.70
C TRP A 89 -2.91 -0.33 -4.71
N ASP A 90 -3.99 -0.31 -5.48
CA ASP A 90 -4.15 -1.19 -6.63
C ASP A 90 -3.56 -0.52 -7.88
N PRO A 91 -2.40 -0.97 -8.40
CA PRO A 91 -1.73 -0.36 -9.55
C PRO A 91 -2.46 -0.62 -10.87
N LYS A 92 -3.38 -1.60 -10.92
CA LYS A 92 -4.18 -1.92 -12.09
C LYS A 92 -5.42 -1.04 -12.15
N LEU A 93 -6.09 -0.87 -11.01
CA LEU A 93 -7.28 -0.01 -10.89
C LEU A 93 -6.94 1.47 -10.67
N LEU A 94 -5.70 1.76 -10.28
CA LEU A 94 -5.16 3.09 -9.97
C LEU A 94 -5.94 3.78 -8.86
N THR A 95 -6.15 3.07 -7.75
CA THR A 95 -6.88 3.59 -6.59
C THR A 95 -6.35 3.01 -5.28
N ALA A 96 -6.44 3.79 -4.22
CA ALA A 96 -6.36 3.27 -2.86
C ALA A 96 -7.53 2.30 -2.60
N ILE A 97 -7.29 1.28 -1.78
CA ILE A 97 -8.29 0.34 -1.26
C ILE A 97 -8.14 0.21 0.27
N SER A 98 -9.22 -0.18 0.94
CA SER A 98 -9.23 -0.40 2.40
C SER A 98 -8.50 -1.70 2.76
N ASP A 99 -8.01 -1.82 3.99
CA ASP A 99 -7.49 -3.10 4.53
C ASP A 99 -8.50 -4.24 4.42
N LEU A 100 -9.80 -3.92 4.50
CA LEU A 100 -10.91 -4.88 4.34
C LEU A 100 -11.13 -5.34 2.89
N GLU A 101 -10.54 -4.63 1.92
CA GLU A 101 -10.61 -4.94 0.49
C GLU A 101 -9.33 -5.71 0.03
N VAL A 102 -8.47 -6.10 0.98
CA VAL A 102 -7.23 -6.86 0.74
C VAL A 102 -7.42 -8.33 1.08
N GLU A 103 -7.04 -9.20 0.15
CA GLU A 103 -7.00 -10.65 0.32
C GLU A 103 -5.55 -11.14 0.43
N GLN A 104 -5.25 -11.93 1.45
CA GLN A 104 -3.92 -12.52 1.62
C GLN A 104 -3.83 -13.82 0.81
N GLN A 105 -2.93 -13.89 -0.16
CA GLN A 105 -2.70 -15.08 -0.98
C GLN A 105 -1.33 -15.68 -0.71
N GLU A 106 -1.27 -16.97 -0.39
CA GLU A 106 0.01 -17.68 -0.24
C GLU A 106 0.66 -17.91 -1.61
N VAL A 107 1.87 -17.38 -1.79
CA VAL A 107 2.64 -17.54 -3.01
C VAL A 107 4.02 -18.14 -2.72
N ASN A 108 4.52 -18.92 -3.68
CA ASN A 108 5.90 -19.39 -3.66
C ASN A 108 6.78 -18.29 -4.25
N GLY A 109 7.56 -17.64 -3.40
CA GLY A 109 8.56 -16.64 -3.80
C GLY A 109 9.95 -17.06 -3.37
N ASN A 110 10.86 -16.09 -3.33
CA ASN A 110 12.20 -16.26 -2.79
C ASN A 110 12.46 -15.22 -1.71
N LEU A 111 13.39 -15.55 -0.82
CA LEU A 111 14.03 -14.64 0.10
C LEU A 111 15.47 -14.44 -0.40
N TRP A 112 15.78 -13.21 -0.81
CA TRP A 112 17.10 -12.83 -1.30
C TRP A 112 17.92 -12.26 -0.15
N HIS A 113 19.16 -12.73 -0.05
CA HIS A 113 20.13 -12.23 0.93
C HIS A 113 21.15 -11.36 0.20
N PHE A 114 21.12 -10.06 0.47
CA PHE A 114 21.97 -9.05 -0.17
C PHE A 114 22.99 -8.47 0.80
N ARG A 115 24.23 -8.29 0.33
CA ARG A 115 25.34 -7.68 1.05
C ARG A 115 25.39 -6.19 0.77
N TYR A 116 25.24 -5.37 1.80
CA TYR A 116 25.40 -3.93 1.70
C TYR A 116 26.76 -3.54 2.27
N PRO A 117 27.68 -2.99 1.46
CA PRO A 117 29.01 -2.60 1.92
C PRO A 117 28.97 -1.59 3.08
N ILE A 118 29.87 -1.74 4.06
CA ILE A 118 30.03 -0.76 5.14
C ILE A 118 30.80 0.45 4.63
N GLU A 119 30.33 1.66 4.95
CA GLU A 119 30.99 2.89 4.54
C GLU A 119 32.46 2.92 5.03
N GLY A 120 33.37 3.29 4.13
CA GLY A 120 34.80 3.41 4.42
C GLY A 120 35.58 2.10 4.42
N GLN A 121 34.93 0.97 4.16
CA GLN A 121 35.60 -0.32 3.94
C GLN A 121 35.61 -0.70 2.46
N VAL A 122 36.68 -1.36 2.02
CA VAL A 122 36.71 -1.99 0.69
C VAL A 122 35.82 -3.22 0.76
N PHE A 123 34.79 -3.26 -0.09
CA PHE A 123 33.89 -4.40 -0.17
C PHE A 123 34.66 -5.66 -0.58
N ASP A 124 34.51 -6.72 0.21
CA ASP A 124 35.04 -8.04 -0.08
C ASP A 124 33.99 -9.09 0.33
N PRO A 125 33.39 -9.83 -0.62
CA PRO A 125 32.35 -10.81 -0.33
C PRO A 125 32.85 -11.98 0.54
N GLU A 126 34.16 -12.22 0.60
CA GLU A 126 34.77 -13.26 1.45
C GLU A 126 35.05 -12.76 2.88
N ASN A 127 35.02 -11.44 3.10
CA ASN A 127 35.25 -10.84 4.41
C ASN A 127 33.95 -10.22 5.00
N PRO A 128 33.29 -10.92 5.95
CA PRO A 128 32.03 -10.47 6.54
C PRO A 128 32.13 -9.20 7.37
N THR A 129 33.34 -8.68 7.65
CA THR A 129 33.48 -7.40 8.35
C THR A 129 33.27 -6.19 7.43
N THR A 130 33.21 -6.40 6.12
CA THR A 130 33.15 -5.33 5.10
C THR A 130 31.73 -5.01 4.64
N PHE A 131 30.74 -5.81 5.03
CA PHE A 131 29.34 -5.64 4.64
C PHE A 131 28.38 -6.08 5.75
N ILE A 132 27.10 -5.74 5.57
CA ILE A 132 25.98 -6.31 6.33
C ILE A 132 25.05 -7.05 5.37
N THR A 133 24.64 -8.26 5.72
CA THR A 133 23.65 -9.01 4.92
C THR A 133 22.24 -8.65 5.36
N VAL A 134 21.39 -8.26 4.42
CA VAL A 134 19.95 -8.03 4.61
C VAL A 134 19.15 -9.07 3.84
N ALA A 135 18.05 -9.52 4.43
CA ALA A 135 17.12 -10.43 3.77
C ALA A 135 15.88 -9.67 3.28
N THR A 136 15.43 -9.93 2.05
CA THR A 136 14.20 -9.32 1.51
C THR A 136 13.47 -10.21 0.52
N THR A 137 12.15 -10.09 0.47
CA THR A 137 11.28 -10.70 -0.56
C THR A 137 10.98 -9.73 -1.71
N ARG A 138 11.40 -8.46 -1.60
CA ARG A 138 11.13 -7.39 -2.56
C ARG A 138 12.41 -6.66 -2.99
N PRO A 139 13.30 -7.30 -3.76
CA PRO A 139 14.55 -6.69 -4.23
C PRO A 139 14.37 -5.31 -4.85
N GLU A 140 13.32 -5.10 -5.65
CA GLU A 140 13.07 -3.84 -6.35
C GLU A 140 12.90 -2.63 -5.42
N THR A 141 12.38 -2.86 -4.20
CA THR A 141 12.18 -1.77 -3.24
C THR A 141 13.50 -1.26 -2.67
N MET A 142 14.60 -2.01 -2.79
CA MET A 142 15.89 -1.61 -2.24
C MET A 142 16.37 -0.25 -2.74
N LEU A 143 15.94 0.16 -3.93
CA LEU A 143 16.26 1.47 -4.50
C LEU A 143 15.79 2.63 -3.59
N GLY A 144 14.72 2.40 -2.83
CA GLY A 144 14.15 3.33 -1.86
C GLY A 144 14.59 3.10 -0.42
N ASP A 145 15.60 2.26 -0.16
CA ASP A 145 16.08 2.02 1.21
C ASP A 145 16.70 3.29 1.80
N THR A 146 16.41 3.50 3.08
CA THR A 146 16.87 4.68 3.84
C THR A 146 17.54 4.32 5.16
N ALA A 147 17.50 3.05 5.57
CA ALA A 147 18.30 2.51 6.68
C ALA A 147 18.36 0.98 6.61
N VAL A 148 19.17 0.39 7.48
CA VAL A 148 19.06 -1.02 7.86
C VAL A 148 18.80 -1.09 9.35
N ALA A 149 17.75 -1.79 9.75
CA ALA A 149 17.40 -2.00 11.15
C ALA A 149 18.00 -3.31 11.67
N VAL A 150 18.60 -3.25 12.84
CA VAL A 150 19.11 -4.40 13.58
C VAL A 150 18.54 -4.38 14.99
N HIS A 151 18.36 -5.55 15.60
CA HIS A 151 17.85 -5.59 16.97
C HIS A 151 18.89 -5.00 17.94
N PRO A 152 18.49 -4.18 18.93
CA PRO A 152 19.43 -3.58 19.90
C PRO A 152 20.30 -4.61 20.63
N ASP A 153 19.73 -5.77 20.93
CA ASP A 153 20.40 -6.87 21.65
C ASP A 153 21.18 -7.84 20.75
N ASP A 154 21.19 -7.64 19.43
CA ASP A 154 21.97 -8.49 18.53
C ASP A 154 23.46 -8.11 18.57
N GLU A 155 24.24 -8.88 19.32
CA GLU A 155 25.69 -8.66 19.49
C GLU A 155 26.45 -8.67 18.16
N ARG A 156 25.94 -9.35 17.13
CA ARG A 156 26.56 -9.42 15.79
C ARG A 156 26.61 -8.05 15.13
N PHE A 157 25.60 -7.20 15.34
CA PHE A 157 25.46 -5.92 14.64
C PHE A 157 25.58 -4.69 15.53
N ARG A 158 25.67 -4.85 16.86
CA ARG A 158 25.77 -3.73 17.81
C ARG A 158 26.90 -2.75 17.49
N HIS A 159 28.00 -3.22 16.93
CA HIS A 159 29.16 -2.41 16.53
C HIS A 159 28.96 -1.61 15.21
N LEU A 160 27.86 -1.85 14.50
CA LEU A 160 27.46 -1.17 13.26
C LEU A 160 26.41 -0.09 13.50
N VAL A 161 25.66 -0.15 14.60
CA VAL A 161 24.64 0.85 14.94
C VAL A 161 25.25 2.26 14.94
N GLY A 162 24.61 3.17 14.19
CA GLY A 162 25.07 4.55 13.99
C GLY A 162 26.15 4.74 12.92
N LYS A 163 26.70 3.66 12.34
CA LYS A 163 27.54 3.72 11.14
C LYS A 163 26.65 3.73 9.89
N ASN A 164 27.21 4.20 8.78
CA ASN A 164 26.54 4.08 7.49
C ASN A 164 27.01 2.85 6.72
N ILE A 165 26.13 2.40 5.85
CA ILE A 165 26.41 1.43 4.80
C ILE A 165 26.07 2.08 3.45
N VAL A 166 26.65 1.56 2.38
CA VAL A 166 26.41 2.01 1.02
C VAL A 166 25.38 1.08 0.39
N LEU A 167 24.27 1.66 -0.04
CA LEU A 167 23.23 0.96 -0.77
C LEU A 167 23.76 0.58 -2.17
N PRO A 168 23.87 -0.71 -2.52
CA PRO A 168 24.30 -1.12 -3.85
C PRO A 168 23.36 -0.58 -4.93
N ILE A 169 23.86 -0.43 -6.17
CA ILE A 169 23.16 0.16 -7.33
C ILE A 169 22.90 1.68 -7.18
N VAL A 170 22.44 2.14 -6.02
CA VAL A 170 22.09 3.56 -5.76
C VAL A 170 23.29 4.37 -5.28
N GLY A 171 24.19 3.78 -4.49
CA GLY A 171 25.32 4.47 -3.87
C GLY A 171 24.95 5.38 -2.68
N ARG A 172 23.69 5.36 -2.23
CA ARG A 172 23.23 6.13 -1.06
C ARG A 172 23.92 5.64 0.20
N ARG A 173 24.35 6.56 1.06
CA ARG A 173 24.80 6.23 2.42
C ARG A 173 23.58 6.20 3.33
N ILE A 174 23.29 5.04 3.91
CA ILE A 174 22.15 4.84 4.80
C ILE A 174 22.63 4.38 6.19
N PRO A 175 22.06 4.89 7.29
CA PRO A 175 22.47 4.50 8.63
C PRO A 175 22.00 3.08 9.00
N VAL A 176 22.74 2.43 9.89
CA VAL A 176 22.26 1.26 10.63
C VAL A 176 21.60 1.73 11.92
N VAL A 177 20.33 1.39 12.12
CA VAL A 177 19.52 1.81 13.26
C VAL A 177 19.20 0.63 14.17
N ALA A 178 19.12 0.87 15.48
CA ALA A 178 18.70 -0.15 16.44
C ALA A 178 17.18 -0.07 16.65
N ASP A 179 16.44 -1.12 16.29
CA ASP A 179 14.97 -1.17 16.42
C ASP A 179 14.49 -2.59 16.73
N GLU A 180 13.56 -2.72 17.69
CA GLU A 180 13.00 -4.00 18.14
C GLU A 180 12.14 -4.71 17.07
N TYR A 181 11.76 -4.01 16.01
CA TYR A 181 11.07 -4.62 14.87
C TYR A 181 11.93 -5.69 14.16
N SER A 182 13.26 -5.51 14.17
CA SER A 182 14.18 -6.46 13.56
C SER A 182 14.32 -7.70 14.44
N ASP A 183 14.05 -8.88 13.90
CA ASP A 183 14.07 -10.15 14.64
C ASP A 183 15.40 -10.89 14.38
N PRO A 184 16.27 -11.06 15.40
CA PRO A 184 17.59 -11.70 15.23
C PRO A 184 17.54 -13.12 14.67
N GLU A 185 16.43 -13.82 14.88
CA GLU A 185 16.25 -15.22 14.46
C GLU A 185 15.73 -15.36 13.03
N LYS A 186 15.25 -14.26 12.41
CA LYS A 186 14.68 -14.29 11.05
C LYS A 186 15.64 -13.75 9.99
N GLY A 187 15.77 -14.51 8.90
CA GLY A 187 16.61 -14.12 7.76
C GLY A 187 18.06 -13.95 8.21
N SER A 188 18.59 -12.73 8.10
CA SER A 188 19.94 -12.37 8.56
C SER A 188 19.97 -11.71 9.95
N GLY A 189 18.82 -11.35 10.53
CA GLY A 189 18.73 -10.48 11.72
C GLY A 189 18.89 -8.98 11.42
N ALA A 190 19.13 -8.62 10.15
CA ALA A 190 19.18 -7.25 9.68
C ALA A 190 18.15 -7.04 8.56
N VAL A 191 17.31 -6.03 8.71
CA VAL A 191 16.17 -5.76 7.84
C VAL A 191 16.41 -4.45 7.11
N LYS A 192 16.29 -4.46 5.77
CA LYS A 192 16.29 -3.22 4.99
C LYS A 192 15.04 -2.41 5.30
N ILE A 193 15.18 -1.09 5.45
CA ILE A 193 14.06 -0.20 5.79
C ILE A 193 13.73 0.69 4.60
N THR A 194 12.52 0.49 4.08
CA THR A 194 11.91 1.16 2.92
C THR A 194 10.60 1.87 3.30
N PRO A 195 10.65 3.02 3.97
CA PRO A 195 9.46 3.63 4.59
C PRO A 195 8.32 3.96 3.61
N ALA A 196 8.62 4.14 2.32
CA ALA A 196 7.61 4.46 1.32
C ALA A 196 6.94 3.24 0.66
N HIS A 197 7.33 2.00 1.00
CA HIS A 197 6.90 0.77 0.29
C HIS A 197 6.51 -0.40 1.21
N ASP A 198 6.57 -0.23 2.53
CA ASP A 198 6.13 -1.22 3.51
C ASP A 198 5.59 -0.55 4.78
N PHE A 199 4.47 -1.06 5.30
CA PHE A 199 3.79 -0.47 6.46
C PHE A 199 4.60 -0.55 7.75
N ASN A 200 5.35 -1.63 7.96
CA ASN A 200 6.18 -1.76 9.15
C ASN A 200 7.44 -0.89 9.02
N ASP A 201 8.05 -0.88 7.84
CA ASP A 201 9.19 -0.01 7.54
C ASP A 201 8.82 1.48 7.71
N PHE A 202 7.59 1.86 7.37
CA PHE A 202 7.08 3.22 7.58
C PHE A 202 7.07 3.61 9.06
N GLU A 203 6.64 2.71 9.94
CA GLU A 203 6.63 2.96 11.38
C GLU A 203 8.04 2.98 11.98
N VAL A 204 8.96 2.11 11.51
CA VAL A 204 10.40 2.20 11.84
C VAL A 204 10.96 3.55 11.37
N GLY A 205 10.64 3.94 10.13
CA GLY A 205 11.04 5.21 9.54
C GLY A 205 10.59 6.41 10.36
N LYS A 206 9.36 6.41 10.86
CA LYS A 206 8.88 7.46 11.78
C LYS A 206 9.65 7.50 13.10
N ARG A 207 9.86 6.34 13.75
CA ARG A 207 10.59 6.26 15.03
C ARG A 207 12.00 6.82 14.93
N HIS A 208 12.69 6.53 13.82
CA HIS A 208 14.07 6.93 13.57
C HIS A 208 14.22 8.19 12.70
N LYS A 209 13.11 8.85 12.35
CA LYS A 209 13.08 10.07 11.51
C LYS A 209 13.78 9.90 10.16
N LEU A 210 13.58 8.74 9.53
CA LEU A 210 14.13 8.42 8.23
C LEU A 210 13.30 9.06 7.11
N PRO A 211 13.92 9.49 5.99
CA PRO A 211 13.18 9.95 4.83
C PRO A 211 12.33 8.82 4.23
N ALA A 212 11.21 9.16 3.60
CA ALA A 212 10.37 8.20 2.89
C ALA A 212 10.49 8.43 1.38
N ILE A 213 11.34 7.64 0.71
CA ILE A 213 11.63 7.79 -0.72
C ILE A 213 10.73 6.87 -1.53
N ASN A 214 9.70 7.44 -2.17
CA ASN A 214 8.88 6.67 -3.11
C ASN A 214 9.66 6.45 -4.42
N ILE A 215 9.79 5.20 -4.88
CA ILE A 215 10.49 4.82 -6.12
C ILE A 215 9.55 4.20 -7.15
N LEU A 216 8.24 4.15 -6.86
CA LEU A 216 7.23 3.59 -7.75
C LEU A 216 6.24 4.68 -8.18
N THR A 217 5.80 4.60 -9.43
CA THR A 217 4.66 5.37 -9.95
C THR A 217 3.33 4.76 -9.49
N THR A 218 2.22 5.44 -9.80
CA THR A 218 0.87 4.90 -9.57
C THR A 218 0.60 3.60 -10.32
N GLU A 219 1.29 3.36 -11.43
CA GLU A 219 1.24 2.13 -12.22
C GLU A 219 2.21 1.05 -11.70
N ALA A 220 2.91 1.32 -10.60
CA ALA A 220 3.99 0.50 -10.06
C ALA A 220 5.16 0.27 -11.02
N ALA A 221 5.43 1.25 -11.89
CA ALA A 221 6.67 1.33 -12.63
C ALA A 221 7.74 2.03 -11.79
N VAL A 222 8.99 1.66 -11.95
CA VAL A 222 10.12 2.31 -11.25
C VAL A 222 10.27 3.76 -11.73
N SER A 223 10.49 4.68 -10.79
CA SER A 223 10.64 6.12 -11.05
C SER A 223 11.86 6.66 -10.32
N LEU A 224 12.92 6.92 -11.08
CA LEU A 224 14.24 7.33 -10.59
C LEU A 224 14.74 8.62 -11.26
N ARG A 225 14.56 8.75 -12.58
CA ARG A 225 15.23 9.81 -13.37
C ARG A 225 14.84 11.24 -12.94
N ASP A 226 13.55 11.48 -12.78
CA ASP A 226 13.00 12.80 -12.44
C ASP A 226 12.55 12.87 -10.97
N ASN A 227 13.06 11.96 -10.14
CA ASN A 227 12.63 11.80 -8.76
C ASN A 227 13.59 12.53 -7.81
N GLU A 228 13.22 13.74 -7.40
CA GLU A 228 14.02 14.60 -6.53
C GLU A 228 14.35 13.92 -5.19
N ASP A 229 13.37 13.21 -4.58
CA ASP A 229 13.57 12.50 -3.32
C ASP A 229 14.58 11.35 -3.46
N PHE A 230 14.57 10.66 -4.61
CA PHE A 230 15.53 9.60 -4.90
C PHE A 230 16.95 10.14 -5.11
N LEU A 231 17.06 11.22 -5.90
CA LEU A 231 18.34 11.84 -6.26
C LEU A 231 18.97 12.66 -5.13
N ALA A 232 18.19 13.02 -4.11
CA ALA A 232 18.65 13.81 -2.97
C ALA A 232 19.89 13.20 -2.29
N GLY A 233 20.99 13.95 -2.30
CA GLY A 233 22.24 13.55 -1.65
C GLY A 233 23.03 12.45 -2.37
N LEU A 234 22.67 12.10 -3.62
CA LEU A 234 23.42 11.14 -4.43
C LEU A 234 24.49 11.82 -5.27
N GLU A 235 25.63 11.14 -5.40
CA GLU A 235 26.63 11.45 -6.41
C GLU A 235 26.28 10.70 -7.71
N VAL A 236 25.89 11.47 -8.72
CA VAL A 236 25.53 10.96 -10.05
C VAL A 236 26.81 10.75 -10.86
N THR A 237 27.22 9.49 -11.01
CA THR A 237 28.30 9.11 -11.93
C THR A 237 27.71 8.59 -13.25
N PRO A 238 28.41 8.69 -14.39
CA PRO A 238 27.90 8.18 -15.67
C PRO A 238 27.48 6.72 -15.64
N GLU A 239 28.21 5.89 -14.88
CA GLU A 239 27.94 4.46 -14.75
C GLU A 239 26.64 4.20 -13.97
N ARG A 240 26.44 4.92 -12.86
CA ARG A 240 25.21 4.83 -12.07
C ARG A 240 24.01 5.36 -12.84
N GLN A 241 24.18 6.49 -13.52
CA GLN A 241 23.13 7.09 -14.34
C GLN A 241 22.64 6.10 -15.41
N LEU A 242 23.55 5.41 -16.09
CA LEU A 242 23.21 4.41 -17.09
C LEU A 242 22.39 3.25 -16.48
N VAL A 243 22.77 2.74 -15.32
CA VAL A 243 22.01 1.70 -14.61
C VAL A 243 20.64 2.20 -14.17
N TRP A 244 20.53 3.43 -13.68
CA TRP A 244 19.25 4.01 -13.27
C TRP A 244 18.32 4.25 -14.46
N ASP A 245 18.84 4.76 -15.57
CA ASP A 245 18.10 4.95 -16.81
C ASP A 245 17.56 3.64 -17.39
N GLU A 246 18.30 2.56 -17.16
CA GLU A 246 17.93 1.20 -17.55
C GLU A 246 16.88 0.55 -16.66
N LEU A 247 16.66 1.07 -15.45
CA LEU A 247 15.65 0.61 -14.50
C LEU A 247 14.39 1.50 -14.51
N ASP A 248 14.55 2.78 -14.81
CA ASP A 248 13.48 3.76 -14.87
C ASP A 248 12.39 3.36 -15.89
N GLY A 249 11.13 3.47 -15.48
CA GLY A 249 9.96 3.10 -16.29
C GLY A 249 9.66 1.59 -16.38
N LEU A 250 10.53 0.72 -15.86
CA LEU A 250 10.25 -0.72 -15.84
C LEU A 250 9.16 -1.08 -14.83
N ASP A 251 8.30 -2.03 -15.18
CA ASP A 251 7.41 -2.67 -14.22
C ASP A 251 8.23 -3.29 -13.07
N ARG A 252 7.75 -3.15 -11.84
CA ARG A 252 8.42 -3.61 -10.62
C ARG A 252 8.91 -5.07 -10.67
N PHE A 253 8.21 -5.98 -11.35
CA PHE A 253 8.61 -7.39 -11.42
C PHE A 253 9.71 -7.61 -12.46
N VAL A 254 9.74 -6.81 -13.52
CA VAL A 254 10.84 -6.77 -14.49
C VAL A 254 12.07 -6.15 -13.83
N ALA A 255 11.89 -5.01 -13.15
CA ALA A 255 12.95 -4.35 -12.39
C ALA A 255 13.54 -5.28 -11.31
N ARG A 256 12.70 -6.04 -10.60
CA ARG A 256 13.14 -7.05 -9.62
C ARG A 256 14.15 -8.02 -10.21
N LYS A 257 13.86 -8.60 -11.38
CA LYS A 257 14.77 -9.56 -12.03
C LYS A 257 16.11 -8.91 -12.37
N LYS A 258 16.05 -7.73 -12.99
CA LYS A 258 17.25 -6.98 -13.38
C LYS A 258 18.10 -6.54 -12.19
N ILE A 259 17.46 -6.14 -11.09
CA ILE A 259 18.17 -5.80 -9.85
C ILE A 259 18.87 -7.02 -9.26
N VAL A 260 18.21 -8.19 -9.24
CA VAL A 260 18.86 -9.43 -8.77
C VAL A 260 20.08 -9.78 -9.64
N GLU A 261 19.97 -9.66 -10.96
CA GLU A 261 21.08 -9.87 -11.91
C GLU A 261 22.24 -8.90 -11.61
N LEU A 262 21.98 -7.60 -11.49
CA LEU A 262 22.99 -6.58 -11.16
C LEU A 262 23.65 -6.83 -9.79
N MET A 263 22.88 -7.30 -8.81
CA MET A 263 23.41 -7.65 -7.49
C MET A 263 24.30 -8.89 -7.52
N GLU A 264 23.97 -9.86 -8.36
CA GLU A 264 24.78 -11.06 -8.58
C GLU A 264 26.09 -10.73 -9.32
N GLU A 265 26.00 -9.97 -10.42
CA GLU A 265 27.17 -9.51 -11.19
C GLU A 265 28.13 -8.67 -10.34
N GLY A 266 27.59 -7.87 -9.41
CA GLY A 266 28.37 -7.07 -8.47
C GLY A 266 28.92 -7.85 -7.26
N GLY A 267 28.61 -9.14 -7.11
CA GLY A 267 28.99 -9.96 -5.95
C GLY A 267 28.23 -9.63 -4.66
N PHE A 268 27.20 -8.78 -4.73
CA PHE A 268 26.37 -8.39 -3.60
C PHE A 268 25.28 -9.41 -3.25
N LEU A 269 24.95 -10.35 -4.14
CA LEU A 269 24.04 -11.45 -3.83
C LEU A 269 24.77 -12.57 -3.07
N GLU A 270 24.30 -12.89 -1.86
CA GLU A 270 24.86 -13.96 -1.04
C GLU A 270 24.22 -15.31 -1.35
N LYS A 271 22.89 -15.37 -1.27
CA LYS A 271 22.11 -16.58 -1.54
C LYS A 271 20.66 -16.23 -1.84
N VAL A 272 19.98 -17.18 -2.48
CA VAL A 272 18.54 -17.13 -2.76
C VAL A 272 17.90 -18.35 -2.12
N GLU A 273 16.93 -18.13 -1.25
CA GLU A 273 16.22 -19.19 -0.53
C GLU A 273 14.76 -19.25 -0.98
N PRO A 274 14.23 -20.40 -1.40
CA PRO A 274 12.80 -20.53 -1.65
C PRO A 274 12.00 -20.21 -0.40
N HIS A 275 11.02 -19.30 -0.52
CA HIS A 275 10.25 -18.82 0.62
C HIS A 275 8.78 -18.64 0.26
N ARG A 276 7.92 -19.45 0.89
CA ARG A 276 6.47 -19.32 0.76
C ARG A 276 5.98 -18.29 1.77
N HIS A 277 5.28 -17.27 1.27
CA HIS A 277 4.79 -16.17 2.09
C HIS A 277 3.42 -15.69 1.59
N ALA A 278 2.71 -14.96 2.44
CA ALA A 278 1.47 -14.29 2.07
C ALA A 278 1.78 -12.98 1.34
N VAL A 279 1.16 -12.78 0.18
CA VAL A 279 1.21 -11.53 -0.58
C VAL A 279 -0.20 -10.92 -0.64
N PRO A 280 -0.36 -9.65 -0.27
CA PRO A 280 -1.66 -8.99 -0.32
C PRO A 280 -2.08 -8.71 -1.76
N HIS A 281 -3.32 -9.06 -2.10
CA HIS A 281 -3.96 -8.82 -3.39
C HIS A 281 -5.26 -8.04 -3.21
N GLY A 282 -5.63 -7.22 -4.19
CA GLY A 282 -6.93 -6.52 -4.16
C GLY A 282 -8.08 -7.46 -4.50
N ASP A 283 -9.17 -7.42 -3.72
CA ASP A 283 -10.38 -8.26 -3.88
C ASP A 283 -10.95 -8.25 -5.32
N ARG A 284 -10.89 -7.08 -5.97
CA ARG A 284 -11.45 -6.84 -7.31
C ARG A 284 -10.40 -6.92 -8.40
N GLY A 285 -9.25 -6.29 -8.18
CA GLY A 285 -8.19 -6.20 -9.18
C GLY A 285 -7.51 -7.55 -9.43
N GLY A 286 -7.44 -8.38 -8.39
CA GLY A 286 -6.77 -9.69 -8.38
C GLY A 286 -5.26 -9.60 -8.57
N VAL A 287 -4.67 -8.41 -8.39
CA VAL A 287 -3.23 -8.16 -8.55
C VAL A 287 -2.59 -7.92 -7.18
N PRO A 288 -1.29 -8.21 -7.02
CA PRO A 288 -0.55 -7.81 -5.83
C PRO A 288 -0.64 -6.28 -5.66
N ILE A 289 -1.04 -5.85 -4.47
CA ILE A 289 -1.17 -4.43 -4.14
C ILE A 289 0.17 -3.87 -3.68
N GLU A 290 0.29 -2.55 -3.77
CA GLU A 290 1.47 -1.81 -3.35
C GLU A 290 1.16 -0.94 -2.13
N PRO A 291 1.94 -1.02 -1.05
CA PRO A 291 1.98 0.06 -0.08
C PRO A 291 2.51 1.31 -0.78
N PHE A 292 1.67 2.34 -0.89
CA PHE A 292 1.98 3.53 -1.68
C PHE A 292 1.82 4.80 -0.85
N LEU A 293 2.84 5.65 -0.83
CA LEU A 293 2.82 6.88 -0.06
C LEU A 293 2.05 7.97 -0.80
N THR A 294 0.85 8.27 -0.32
CA THR A 294 -0.02 9.27 -0.96
C THR A 294 -0.86 10.02 0.07
N GLU A 295 -1.25 11.24 -0.30
CA GLU A 295 -2.10 12.07 0.53
C GLU A 295 -3.57 11.69 0.31
N GLN A 296 -4.26 11.30 1.38
CA GLN A 296 -5.61 10.76 1.34
C GLN A 296 -6.47 11.33 2.47
N TRP A 297 -7.79 11.15 2.35
CA TRP A 297 -8.75 11.48 3.38
C TRP A 297 -8.99 10.28 4.29
N TYR A 298 -8.94 10.52 5.59
CA TYR A 298 -9.11 9.51 6.63
C TYR A 298 -10.25 9.90 7.57
N ALA A 299 -10.93 8.88 8.09
CA ALA A 299 -11.81 9.01 9.25
C ALA A 299 -11.12 8.44 10.49
N ASN A 300 -11.25 9.13 11.63
CA ASN A 300 -10.78 8.68 12.93
C ASN A 300 -11.68 7.55 13.44
N ALA A 301 -11.42 6.34 12.93
CA ALA A 301 -12.20 5.15 13.22
C ALA A 301 -12.18 4.79 14.71
N ALA A 302 -11.07 5.04 15.40
CA ALA A 302 -10.93 4.76 16.83
C ALA A 302 -11.92 5.59 17.67
N GLU A 303 -12.10 6.88 17.38
CA GLU A 303 -13.10 7.71 18.06
C GLU A 303 -14.53 7.32 17.66
N LEU A 304 -14.76 7.08 16.36
CA LEU A 304 -16.07 6.68 15.84
C LEU A 304 -16.53 5.30 16.36
N ALA A 305 -15.60 4.42 16.71
CA ALA A 305 -15.88 3.09 17.22
C ALA A 305 -16.42 3.09 18.65
N LYS A 306 -16.02 4.05 19.49
CA LYS A 306 -16.39 4.12 20.92
C LYS A 306 -17.91 4.02 21.18
N PRO A 307 -18.78 4.85 20.57
CA PRO A 307 -20.21 4.76 20.81
C PRO A 307 -20.83 3.44 20.31
N ALA A 308 -20.27 2.85 19.25
CA ALA A 308 -20.74 1.58 18.70
C ALA A 308 -20.38 0.40 19.63
N ILE A 309 -19.13 0.36 20.13
CA ILE A 309 -18.68 -0.59 21.16
C ILE A 309 -19.56 -0.49 22.41
N ALA A 310 -19.81 0.74 22.89
CA ALA A 310 -20.65 0.98 24.06
C ALA A 310 -22.08 0.45 23.87
N SER A 311 -22.68 0.65 22.68
CA SER A 311 -24.03 0.15 22.38
C SER A 311 -24.15 -1.38 22.50
N VAL A 312 -23.11 -2.12 22.11
CA VAL A 312 -23.09 -3.58 22.23
C VAL A 312 -22.84 -4.00 23.68
N ARG A 313 -21.86 -3.38 24.36
CA ARG A 313 -21.55 -3.68 25.77
C ARG A 313 -22.73 -3.40 26.72
N GLU A 314 -23.50 -2.35 26.45
CA GLU A 314 -24.69 -1.96 27.21
C GLU A 314 -25.95 -2.77 26.86
N GLY A 315 -25.88 -3.65 25.84
CA GLY A 315 -27.01 -4.48 25.40
C GLY A 315 -28.07 -3.73 24.59
N ARG A 316 -27.81 -2.48 24.19
CA ARG A 316 -28.67 -1.72 23.25
C ARG A 316 -28.67 -2.34 21.86
N THR A 317 -27.54 -2.96 21.47
CA THR A 317 -27.39 -3.74 20.24
C THR A 317 -27.01 -5.18 20.60
N ASN A 318 -27.68 -6.17 20.00
CA ASN A 318 -27.44 -7.59 20.29
C ASN A 318 -27.08 -8.34 19.00
N PHE A 319 -26.05 -9.20 19.05
CA PHE A 319 -25.67 -10.05 17.92
C PHE A 319 -26.37 -11.39 17.94
N VAL A 320 -26.76 -11.86 16.75
CA VAL A 320 -27.31 -13.21 16.55
C VAL A 320 -26.54 -13.91 15.42
N PRO A 321 -25.81 -15.00 15.69
CA PRO A 321 -25.55 -15.60 17.01
C PRO A 321 -24.60 -14.76 17.91
N LYS A 322 -24.68 -14.98 19.23
CA LYS A 322 -23.97 -14.15 20.23
C LYS A 322 -22.43 -14.21 20.13
N ASN A 323 -21.87 -15.30 19.62
CA ASN A 323 -20.43 -15.46 19.47
C ASN A 323 -19.78 -14.39 18.55
N TRP A 324 -20.54 -13.75 17.66
CA TRP A 324 -20.06 -12.64 16.84
C TRP A 324 -19.68 -11.40 17.64
N GLU A 325 -20.14 -11.24 18.89
CA GLU A 325 -19.69 -10.15 19.77
C GLU A 325 -18.18 -10.17 19.95
N LYS A 326 -17.59 -11.36 20.11
CA LYS A 326 -16.14 -11.49 20.27
C LYS A 326 -15.40 -10.95 19.05
N THR A 327 -15.76 -11.44 17.87
CA THR A 327 -15.18 -10.98 16.60
C THR A 327 -15.38 -9.49 16.39
N TYR A 328 -16.55 -8.96 16.75
CA TYR A 328 -16.84 -7.53 16.68
C TYR A 328 -15.93 -6.71 17.60
N PHE A 329 -15.78 -7.11 18.87
CA PHE A 329 -14.90 -6.40 19.80
C PHE A 329 -13.44 -6.49 19.40
N ASP A 330 -12.97 -7.68 19.02
CA ASP A 330 -11.59 -7.91 18.55
C ASP A 330 -11.27 -6.98 17.36
N TRP A 331 -12.24 -6.75 16.46
CA TRP A 331 -12.08 -5.82 15.33
C TRP A 331 -12.16 -4.34 15.75
N MET A 332 -13.20 -3.96 16.49
CA MET A 332 -13.47 -2.56 16.85
C MET A 332 -12.45 -1.98 17.82
N GLU A 333 -11.87 -2.79 18.69
CA GLU A 333 -10.87 -2.35 19.68
C GLU A 333 -9.49 -2.13 19.06
N ASN A 334 -9.20 -2.77 17.91
CA ASN A 334 -7.93 -2.67 17.19
C ASN A 334 -8.05 -1.88 15.87
N ILE A 335 -9.16 -1.18 15.67
CA ILE A 335 -9.49 -0.51 14.41
C ILE A 335 -8.47 0.58 14.04
N GLN A 336 -8.01 0.56 12.80
CA GLN A 336 -7.07 1.54 12.27
C GLN A 336 -7.81 2.71 11.60
N PRO A 337 -7.18 3.89 11.45
CA PRO A 337 -7.76 5.01 10.70
C PRO A 337 -8.24 4.58 9.31
N TRP A 338 -9.48 4.91 8.97
CA TRP A 338 -10.11 4.42 7.76
C TRP A 338 -9.86 5.37 6.60
N CYS A 339 -9.16 4.91 5.55
CA CYS A 339 -9.02 5.65 4.29
C CYS A 339 -10.37 5.69 3.54
N ILE A 340 -10.95 6.88 3.44
CA ILE A 340 -12.29 7.12 2.87
C ILE A 340 -12.26 7.72 1.46
N SER A 341 -11.09 8.14 0.96
CA SER A 341 -10.94 8.62 -0.42
C SER A 341 -10.59 7.48 -1.39
N ARG A 342 -10.99 7.66 -2.65
CA ARG A 342 -10.74 6.72 -3.76
C ARG A 342 -10.48 7.51 -5.04
N GLN A 343 -9.62 7.01 -5.91
CA GLN A 343 -9.29 7.61 -7.21
C GLN A 343 -10.18 7.02 -8.32
N LEU A 344 -11.47 6.89 -8.02
CA LEU A 344 -12.47 6.30 -8.88
C LEU A 344 -13.28 7.39 -9.60
N TRP A 345 -13.78 7.07 -10.79
CA TRP A 345 -14.68 7.96 -11.52
C TRP A 345 -16.12 7.83 -11.04
N TRP A 346 -16.46 6.65 -10.52
CA TRP A 346 -17.76 6.32 -9.96
C TRP A 346 -17.75 6.35 -8.43
N GLY A 347 -18.60 7.21 -7.85
CA GLY A 347 -18.77 7.36 -6.40
C GLY A 347 -19.20 8.79 -6.05
N HIS A 348 -19.44 9.02 -4.76
CA HIS A 348 -19.68 10.37 -4.25
C HIS A 348 -18.39 11.18 -4.31
N GLN A 349 -18.45 12.36 -4.93
CA GLN A 349 -17.32 13.28 -4.96
C GLN A 349 -17.15 13.90 -3.57
N ILE A 350 -15.93 13.83 -3.02
CA ILE A 350 -15.60 14.48 -1.74
C ILE A 350 -15.78 15.99 -1.88
N PRO A 351 -16.56 16.65 -1.00
CA PRO A 351 -16.84 18.08 -1.08
C PRO A 351 -15.68 18.90 -0.47
N ALA A 352 -14.53 18.88 -1.13
CA ALA A 352 -13.34 19.63 -0.74
C ALA A 352 -12.84 20.52 -1.89
N TRP A 353 -12.49 21.76 -1.57
CA TRP A 353 -11.94 22.74 -2.50
C TRP A 353 -10.57 23.20 -2.00
N TYR A 354 -9.58 23.21 -2.88
CA TYR A 354 -8.24 23.68 -2.56
C TYR A 354 -8.11 25.14 -3.00
N GLY A 355 -7.67 25.99 -2.08
CA GLY A 355 -7.39 27.39 -2.36
C GLY A 355 -6.13 27.57 -3.23
N PRO A 356 -5.91 28.79 -3.76
CA PRO A 356 -4.71 29.15 -4.51
C PRO A 356 -3.44 29.11 -3.65
#